data_AF-A0A9P0HNP4-F1
#
_entry.id   AF-A0A9P0HNP4-F1
#
_cell.length_a   1.000
_cell.length_b   1.000
_cell.length_c   1.000
_cell.angle_alpha   90.00
_cell.angle_beta   90.00
_cell.angle_gamma   90.00
#
_symmetry.space_group_name_H-M   'P 1'
#
loop_
_entity.id
_entity.type
_entity.pdbx_description
1 polymer ?
#
loop_
_entity_poly.entity_id
_entity_poly.type
_entity_poly.pdbx_seq_one_letter_code
_entity_poly.pdbx_strand_id
1 'polypeptide(L)'
;MGLMYPNSSRTPYNKKYTKSCTTKETLSREGMAFEKQLQFVSDAVMALAVALQDMHRDLCPGAKGLCETMTPTKGSELLKYLRAVSFEGLSGDKFKFDPNGDGPARYNIVHFKQVRKGEYQWVQVGQYIEGELKLNMSAIGLYDNSYKDLPLLGNVAAVTSMPVHIPGTNKIQRCPRQRQWSLFSAEIGVSRGSDPRIA
;
A
#
# COMPACT_ATOMS: atom_id res chain seq x y z
N MET A 1 -23.86 -18.30 4.87
CA MET A 1 -24.63 -18.97 5.95
C MET A 1 -23.70 -19.99 6.59
N GLY A 2 -23.52 -19.97 7.91
CA GLY A 2 -22.62 -20.91 8.59
C GLY A 2 -23.29 -22.24 8.94
N LEU A 3 -22.48 -23.27 9.15
CA LEU A 3 -22.89 -24.62 9.54
C LEU A 3 -22.54 -24.89 11.00
N MET A 4 -23.26 -25.82 11.62
CA MET A 4 -23.04 -26.30 12.99
C MET A 4 -22.24 -27.60 12.95
N TYR A 5 -21.18 -27.70 13.75
CA TYR A 5 -20.44 -28.95 13.87
C TYR A 5 -21.30 -30.02 14.58
N PRO A 6 -21.33 -31.28 14.10
CA PRO A 6 -22.09 -32.36 14.73
C PRO A 6 -21.71 -32.52 16.21
N ASN A 7 -22.72 -32.68 17.07
CA ASN A 7 -22.56 -32.82 18.53
C ASN A 7 -21.90 -31.62 19.26
N SER A 8 -21.85 -30.44 18.64
CA SER A 8 -21.35 -29.25 19.32
C SER A 8 -22.32 -28.73 20.38
N SER A 9 -21.79 -28.23 21.50
CA SER A 9 -22.59 -27.62 22.56
C SER A 9 -23.26 -26.32 22.09
N ARG A 10 -24.52 -26.09 22.48
CA ARG A 10 -25.23 -24.87 22.13
C ARG A 10 -24.73 -23.70 22.98
N THR A 11 -24.21 -22.67 22.34
CA THR A 11 -23.71 -21.43 22.96
C THR A 11 -24.53 -20.23 22.47
N PRO A 12 -24.51 -19.08 23.16
CA PRO A 12 -25.13 -17.85 22.68
C PRO A 12 -24.69 -17.44 21.26
N TYR A 13 -23.48 -17.83 20.84
CA TYR A 13 -22.87 -17.43 19.58
C TYR A 13 -23.19 -18.35 18.39
N ASN A 14 -23.64 -19.58 18.63
CA ASN A 14 -23.95 -20.55 17.58
C ASN A 14 -25.45 -20.82 17.38
N LYS A 15 -26.33 -20.14 18.13
CA LYS A 15 -27.80 -20.31 18.05
C LYS A 15 -28.39 -20.16 16.64
N LYS A 16 -27.72 -19.39 15.78
CA LYS A 16 -28.16 -19.08 14.40
C LYS A 16 -27.79 -20.17 13.37
N TYR A 17 -26.97 -21.14 13.74
CA TYR A 17 -26.53 -22.21 12.85
C TYR A 17 -27.34 -23.47 13.13
N THR A 18 -28.32 -23.76 12.28
CA THR A 18 -29.24 -24.90 12.44
C THR A 18 -28.93 -26.08 11.51
N LYS A 19 -28.11 -25.84 10.46
CA LYS A 19 -27.69 -26.86 9.52
C LYS A 19 -26.40 -27.50 10.00
N SER A 20 -26.41 -28.82 10.18
CA SER A 20 -25.22 -29.59 10.54
C SER A 20 -24.25 -29.71 9.36
N CYS A 21 -22.94 -29.76 9.64
CA CYS A 21 -21.95 -30.14 8.64
C CYS A 21 -22.17 -31.59 8.19
N THR A 22 -22.02 -31.82 6.89
CA THR A 22 -22.17 -33.11 6.20
C THR A 22 -20.86 -33.87 6.03
N THR A 23 -19.74 -33.27 6.47
CA THR A 23 -18.34 -33.73 6.33
C THR A 23 -17.86 -33.89 4.88
N LYS A 24 -18.66 -33.46 3.91
CA LYS A 24 -18.35 -33.43 2.48
C LYS A 24 -18.12 -32.01 1.96
N GLU A 25 -18.18 -31.01 2.84
CA GLU A 25 -17.89 -29.63 2.50
C GLU A 25 -16.44 -29.51 2.03
N THR A 26 -16.25 -28.84 0.90
CA THR A 26 -14.93 -28.50 0.38
C THR A 26 -14.77 -26.99 0.37
N LEU A 27 -13.54 -26.56 0.61
CA LEU A 27 -13.18 -25.16 0.46
C LEU A 27 -12.96 -24.89 -1.03
N SER A 28 -13.90 -24.16 -1.65
CA SER A 28 -13.75 -23.73 -3.04
C SER A 28 -13.02 -22.39 -3.13
N ARG A 29 -12.39 -22.15 -4.27
CA ARG A 29 -11.62 -20.91 -4.51
C ARG A 29 -12.53 -19.67 -4.56
N GLU A 30 -13.78 -19.83 -4.98
CA GLU A 30 -14.75 -18.73 -5.07
C GLU A 30 -15.36 -18.37 -3.71
N GLY A 31 -15.40 -19.32 -2.76
CA GLY A 31 -15.97 -19.13 -1.42
C GLY A 31 -14.96 -18.69 -0.35
N MET A 32 -13.67 -18.62 -0.68
CA MET A 32 -12.60 -18.33 0.25
C MET A 32 -11.98 -16.97 -0.02
N ALA A 33 -12.03 -16.08 0.99
CA ALA A 33 -11.16 -14.92 1.03
C ALA A 33 -9.79 -15.36 1.55
N PHE A 34 -8.78 -15.39 0.68
CA PHE A 34 -7.41 -15.64 1.12
C PHE A 34 -6.90 -14.45 1.93
N GLU A 35 -6.30 -14.75 3.08
CA GLU A 35 -5.62 -13.75 3.90
C GLU A 35 -4.37 -13.27 3.14
N LYS A 36 -4.34 -11.97 2.83
CA LYS A 36 -3.28 -11.35 2.02
C LYS A 36 -1.94 -11.33 2.75
N GLN A 37 -1.95 -11.49 4.07
CA GLN A 37 -0.75 -11.52 4.91
C GLN A 37 -0.03 -12.87 4.93
N LEU A 38 -0.64 -13.95 4.42
CA LEU A 38 -0.03 -15.28 4.41
C LEU A 38 1.26 -15.36 3.58
N GLN A 39 1.40 -14.48 2.59
CA GLN A 39 2.61 -14.38 1.78
C GLN A 39 3.86 -14.09 2.64
N PHE A 40 3.74 -13.20 3.63
CA PHE A 40 4.86 -12.85 4.51
C PHE A 40 5.35 -14.03 5.35
N VAL A 41 4.41 -14.88 5.79
CA VAL A 41 4.74 -16.08 6.56
C VAL A 41 5.48 -17.08 5.67
N SER A 42 4.98 -17.27 4.45
CA SER A 42 5.62 -18.15 3.47
C SER A 42 7.04 -17.68 3.13
N ASP A 43 7.21 -16.39 2.84
CA ASP A 43 8.51 -15.83 2.46
C ASP A 43 9.50 -15.86 3.61
N ALA A 44 9.05 -15.66 4.86
CA ALA A 44 9.93 -15.77 6.03
C ALA A 44 10.50 -17.19 6.19
N VAL A 45 9.66 -18.22 6.03
CA VAL A 45 10.11 -19.62 6.09
C VAL A 45 11.02 -19.95 4.92
N MET A 46 10.67 -19.48 3.71
CA MET A 46 11.49 -19.69 2.51
C MET A 46 12.86 -19.01 2.63
N ALA A 47 12.93 -17.80 3.18
CA ALA A 47 14.19 -17.09 3.42
C ALA A 47 15.11 -17.90 4.34
N LEU A 48 14.59 -18.49 5.41
CA LEU A 48 15.38 -19.35 6.28
C LEU A 48 15.84 -20.63 5.56
N ALA A 49 14.96 -21.25 4.78
CA ALA A 49 15.28 -22.46 4.03
C ALA A 49 16.39 -22.22 3.00
N VAL A 50 16.29 -21.13 2.23
CA VAL A 50 17.30 -20.73 1.23
C VAL A 50 18.62 -20.39 1.92
N ALA A 51 18.60 -19.64 3.02
CA ALA A 51 19.83 -19.33 3.78
C ALA A 51 20.54 -20.59 4.28
N LEU A 52 19.79 -21.56 4.82
CA LEU A 52 20.34 -22.84 5.27
C LEU A 52 20.87 -23.68 4.11
N GLN A 53 20.18 -23.67 2.97
CA GLN A 53 20.63 -24.36 1.75
C GLN A 53 21.93 -23.78 1.22
N ASP A 54 22.04 -22.45 1.15
CA ASP A 54 23.25 -21.76 0.71
C ASP A 54 24.41 -22.01 1.68
N MET A 55 24.16 -21.93 2.99
CA MET A 55 25.13 -22.26 4.03
C MET A 55 25.61 -23.71 3.94
N HIS A 56 24.70 -24.65 3.70
CA HIS A 56 25.02 -26.07 3.55
C HIS A 56 25.88 -26.33 2.33
N ARG A 57 25.54 -25.73 1.19
CA ARG A 57 26.31 -25.85 -0.06
C ARG A 57 27.76 -25.41 0.14
N ASP A 58 27.96 -24.33 0.87
CA ASP A 58 29.28 -23.71 1.03
C ASP A 58 30.12 -24.40 2.12
N LEU A 59 29.49 -24.87 3.21
CA LEU A 59 30.20 -25.46 4.36
C LEU A 59 30.27 -26.99 4.36
N CYS A 60 29.34 -27.66 3.68
CA CYS A 60 29.21 -29.12 3.67
C CYS A 60 29.22 -29.70 2.24
N PRO A 61 30.23 -29.39 1.39
CA PRO A 61 30.24 -29.82 0.00
C PRO A 61 30.20 -31.36 -0.11
N GLY A 62 29.22 -31.88 -0.85
CA GLY A 62 29.07 -33.32 -1.10
C GLY A 62 28.50 -34.14 0.06
N ALA A 63 28.25 -33.53 1.23
CA ALA A 63 27.62 -34.21 2.36
C ALA A 63 26.10 -34.30 2.19
N LYS A 64 25.52 -35.43 2.62
CA LYS A 64 24.06 -35.56 2.76
C LYS A 64 23.67 -35.18 4.19
N GLY A 65 22.78 -34.20 4.34
CA GLY A 65 22.38 -33.67 5.66
C GLY A 65 23.45 -32.77 6.28
N LEU A 66 23.26 -32.42 7.56
CA LEU A 66 24.16 -31.51 8.27
C LEU A 66 25.55 -32.14 8.50
N CYS A 67 26.61 -31.36 8.29
CA CYS A 67 27.97 -31.73 8.66
C CYS A 67 28.36 -31.14 10.03
N GLU A 68 29.52 -31.54 10.55
CA GLU A 68 30.04 -31.07 11.86
C GLU A 68 30.16 -29.54 11.91
N THR A 69 30.51 -28.89 10.80
CA THR A 69 30.63 -27.42 10.72
C THR A 69 29.30 -26.69 10.92
N MET A 70 28.17 -27.35 10.64
CA MET A 70 26.82 -26.82 10.87
C MET A 70 26.20 -27.33 12.18
N THR A 71 26.93 -28.11 12.99
CA THR A 71 26.40 -28.77 14.18
C THR A 71 27.28 -28.48 15.41
N PRO A 72 26.97 -27.44 16.23
CA PRO A 72 25.83 -26.52 16.12
C PRO A 72 26.07 -25.38 15.12
N THR A 73 24.99 -24.88 14.52
CA THR A 73 25.06 -23.75 13.59
C THR A 73 25.39 -22.47 14.34
N LYS A 74 26.43 -21.75 13.89
CA LYS A 74 26.78 -20.43 14.43
C LYS A 74 25.80 -19.37 13.92
N GLY A 75 25.06 -18.73 14.81
CA GLY A 75 24.04 -17.73 14.44
C GLY A 75 24.59 -16.54 13.65
N SER A 76 25.80 -16.07 13.95
CA SER A 76 26.47 -15.01 13.20
C SER A 76 26.82 -15.43 11.76
N GLU A 77 27.07 -16.72 11.54
CA GLU A 77 27.33 -17.27 10.21
C GLU A 77 26.03 -17.37 9.42
N LEU A 78 24.99 -17.96 10.02
CA LEU A 78 23.66 -18.03 9.43
C LEU A 78 23.11 -16.64 9.05
N LEU A 79 23.37 -15.62 9.89
CA LEU A 79 22.95 -14.25 9.60
C LEU A 79 23.55 -13.69 8.31
N LYS A 80 24.79 -14.08 7.94
CA LYS A 80 25.41 -13.67 6.67
C LYS A 80 24.64 -14.23 5.48
N TYR A 81 24.27 -15.50 5.53
CA TYR A 81 23.46 -16.15 4.50
C TYR A 81 22.06 -15.56 4.45
N LEU A 82 21.41 -15.34 5.60
CA LEU A 82 20.10 -14.68 5.67
C LEU A 82 20.11 -13.30 5.01
N ARG A 83 21.13 -12.47 5.23
CA ARG A 83 21.25 -11.15 4.59
C ARG A 83 21.46 -11.20 3.08
N ALA A 84 21.93 -12.32 2.55
CA ALA A 84 22.26 -12.50 1.13
C ALA A 84 21.15 -13.22 0.35
N VAL A 85 20.07 -13.67 0.99
CA VAL A 85 19.03 -14.45 0.31
C VAL A 85 18.36 -13.64 -0.81
N SER A 86 18.14 -14.33 -1.92
CA SER A 86 17.42 -13.81 -3.07
C SER A 86 16.71 -14.98 -3.76
N PHE A 87 15.38 -14.94 -3.81
CA PHE A 87 14.57 -16.01 -4.38
C PHE A 87 13.26 -15.48 -4.97
N GLU A 88 12.53 -16.31 -5.71
CA GLU A 88 11.16 -16.05 -6.14
C GLU A 88 10.19 -16.77 -5.19
N GLY A 89 9.33 -16.02 -4.51
CA GLY A 89 8.37 -16.53 -3.55
C GLY A 89 7.17 -17.21 -4.23
N LEU A 90 6.30 -17.86 -3.44
CA LEU A 90 5.15 -18.60 -3.96
C LEU A 90 4.12 -17.73 -4.69
N SER A 91 4.10 -16.42 -4.46
CA SER A 91 3.27 -15.47 -5.22
C SER A 91 3.87 -15.08 -6.57
N GLY A 92 5.08 -15.54 -6.92
CA GLY A 92 5.86 -15.06 -8.07
C GLY A 92 6.65 -13.78 -7.79
N ASP A 93 6.59 -13.28 -6.56
CA ASP A 93 7.32 -12.09 -6.14
C ASP A 93 8.77 -12.40 -5.81
N LYS A 94 9.72 -11.65 -6.39
CA LYS A 94 11.13 -11.73 -5.96
C LYS A 94 11.29 -11.23 -4.53
N PHE A 95 11.93 -12.01 -3.66
CA PHE A 95 12.22 -11.63 -2.29
C PHE A 95 13.72 -11.40 -2.10
N LYS A 96 14.07 -10.31 -1.41
CA LYS A 96 15.42 -10.02 -0.90
C LYS A 96 15.29 -9.09 0.31
N PHE A 97 16.23 -9.16 1.24
CA PHE A 97 16.33 -8.13 2.28
C PHE A 97 16.99 -6.86 1.73
N ASP A 98 16.61 -5.73 2.30
CA ASP A 98 17.30 -4.46 2.11
C ASP A 98 18.60 -4.41 2.96
N PRO A 99 19.43 -3.36 2.83
CA PRO A 99 20.65 -3.22 3.63
C PRO A 99 20.43 -3.16 5.16
N ASN A 100 19.22 -2.81 5.62
CA ASN A 100 18.86 -2.75 7.03
C ASN A 100 18.34 -4.11 7.56
N GLY A 101 18.04 -5.05 6.66
CA GLY A 101 17.44 -6.35 6.99
C GLY A 101 15.92 -6.36 6.91
N ASP A 102 15.31 -5.34 6.31
CA ASP A 102 13.87 -5.28 6.08
C ASP A 102 13.50 -6.05 4.80
N GLY A 103 12.33 -6.68 4.82
CA GLY A 103 11.76 -7.31 3.62
C GLY A 103 11.39 -6.27 2.54
N PRO A 104 11.11 -6.71 1.31
CA PRO A 104 10.81 -5.79 0.21
C PRO A 104 9.52 -5.01 0.47
N ALA A 105 9.57 -3.68 0.31
CA ALA A 105 8.41 -2.80 0.45
C ALA A 105 7.47 -2.93 -0.75
N ARG A 106 6.34 -3.62 -0.56
CA ARG A 106 5.32 -3.87 -1.59
C ARG A 106 3.92 -3.65 -1.03
N TYR A 107 3.18 -2.74 -1.65
CA TYR A 107 1.83 -2.40 -1.21
C TYR A 107 0.86 -2.37 -2.39
N ASN A 108 -0.30 -2.99 -2.21
CA ASN A 108 -1.43 -2.79 -3.11
C ASN A 108 -2.18 -1.52 -2.69
N ILE A 109 -2.37 -0.60 -3.63
CA ILE A 109 -3.21 0.59 -3.39
C ILE A 109 -4.65 0.21 -3.71
N VAL A 110 -5.52 0.29 -2.70
CA VAL A 110 -6.93 -0.08 -2.83
C VAL A 110 -7.82 1.14 -2.64
N HIS A 111 -8.96 1.12 -3.33
CA HIS A 111 -9.96 2.16 -3.28
C HIS A 111 -11.32 1.51 -2.98
N PHE A 112 -11.94 1.93 -1.88
CA PHE A 112 -13.27 1.47 -1.51
C PHE A 112 -14.32 2.29 -2.26
N LYS A 113 -15.05 1.64 -3.17
CA LYS A 113 -16.09 2.30 -3.97
C LYS A 113 -17.28 1.42 -4.20
N GLN A 114 -18.37 2.09 -4.59
CA GLN A 114 -19.54 1.42 -5.13
C GLN A 114 -19.21 0.87 -6.52
N VAL A 115 -19.34 -0.44 -6.70
CA VAL A 115 -19.14 -1.12 -8.00
C VAL A 115 -20.45 -1.36 -8.73
N ARG A 116 -21.54 -1.49 -7.96
CA ARG A 116 -22.93 -1.55 -8.42
C ARG A 116 -23.82 -0.87 -7.40
N LYS A 117 -25.02 -0.44 -7.77
CA LYS A 117 -25.96 0.24 -6.85
C LYS A 117 -26.15 -0.58 -5.56
N GLY A 118 -25.74 -0.02 -4.43
CA GLY A 118 -25.81 -0.67 -3.11
C GLY A 118 -24.70 -1.68 -2.80
N GLU A 119 -23.79 -1.94 -3.73
CA GLU A 119 -22.69 -2.90 -3.60
C GLU A 119 -21.34 -2.18 -3.56
N TYR A 120 -20.64 -2.28 -2.42
CA TYR A 120 -19.34 -1.64 -2.21
C TYR A 120 -18.24 -2.68 -2.09
N GLN A 121 -17.11 -2.42 -2.75
CA GLN A 121 -15.97 -3.31 -2.76
C GLN A 121 -14.64 -2.55 -2.64
N TRP A 122 -13.64 -3.22 -2.08
CA TRP A 122 -12.24 -2.78 -2.12
C TRP A 122 -11.62 -3.19 -3.44
N VAL A 123 -11.43 -2.23 -4.34
CA VAL A 123 -10.86 -2.46 -5.67
C VAL A 123 -9.40 -2.03 -5.67
N GLN A 124 -8.50 -2.88 -6.16
CA GLN A 124 -7.11 -2.48 -6.37
C GLN A 124 -7.03 -1.47 -7.52
N VAL A 125 -6.40 -0.32 -7.26
CA VAL A 125 -6.25 0.79 -8.22
C VAL A 125 -4.79 1.12 -8.50
N GLY A 126 -3.86 0.39 -7.88
CA GLY A 126 -2.44 0.59 -8.10
C GLY A 126 -1.58 -0.27 -7.19
N GLN A 127 -0.30 0.02 -7.22
CA GLN A 127 0.71 -0.65 -6.40
C GLN A 127 1.91 0.28 -6.15
N TYR A 128 2.58 0.05 -5.03
CA TYR A 128 3.87 0.63 -4.70
C TYR A 128 4.88 -0.49 -4.54
N ILE A 129 5.96 -0.45 -5.32
CA ILE A 129 7.01 -1.46 -5.30
C ILE A 129 8.36 -0.75 -5.32
N GLU A 130 9.18 -0.98 -4.29
CA GLU A 130 10.60 -0.56 -4.24
C GLU A 130 10.82 0.92 -4.63
N GLY A 131 9.99 1.85 -4.12
CA GLY A 131 10.11 3.27 -4.41
C GLY A 131 9.23 3.78 -5.55
N GLU A 132 8.69 2.89 -6.39
CA GLU A 132 7.90 3.25 -7.55
C GLU A 132 6.40 3.13 -7.28
N LEU A 133 5.66 4.23 -7.42
CA LEU A 133 4.20 4.26 -7.33
C LEU A 133 3.57 4.17 -8.72
N LYS A 134 2.74 3.15 -8.93
CA LYS A 134 1.92 2.97 -10.15
C LYS A 134 0.45 3.05 -9.79
N LEU A 135 -0.25 4.03 -10.33
CA LEU A 135 -1.68 4.23 -10.12
C LEU A 135 -2.43 4.17 -11.45
N ASN A 136 -3.56 3.48 -11.45
CA ASN A 136 -4.55 3.58 -12.50
C ASN A 136 -5.53 4.71 -12.15
N MET A 137 -5.23 5.92 -12.62
CA MET A 137 -6.06 7.10 -12.37
C MET A 137 -7.50 6.93 -12.87
N SER A 138 -7.71 6.20 -13.98
CA SER A 138 -9.07 5.95 -14.52
C SER A 138 -9.91 5.04 -13.62
N ALA A 139 -9.28 4.23 -12.77
CA ALA A 139 -9.96 3.35 -11.83
C ALA A 139 -10.29 4.04 -10.50
N ILE A 140 -9.74 5.23 -10.24
CA ILE A 140 -9.96 6.01 -9.03
C ILE A 140 -11.14 6.95 -9.27
N GLY A 141 -12.24 6.72 -8.55
CA GLY A 141 -13.42 7.57 -8.60
C GLY A 141 -13.51 8.40 -7.33
N LEU A 142 -13.25 9.70 -7.41
CA LEU A 142 -13.52 10.62 -6.32
C LEU A 142 -14.92 11.17 -6.55
N TYR A 143 -15.91 10.67 -5.81
CA TYR A 143 -17.35 11.01 -5.83
C TYR A 143 -18.28 10.22 -6.76
N ASP A 144 -19.41 9.79 -6.18
CA ASP A 144 -20.57 9.16 -6.80
C ASP A 144 -21.52 10.25 -7.36
N ASN A 145 -22.18 9.93 -8.47
CA ASN A 145 -23.05 10.76 -9.32
C ASN A 145 -24.35 11.26 -8.65
N SER A 146 -24.39 11.39 -7.32
CA SER A 146 -25.53 11.97 -6.60
C SER A 146 -25.48 13.51 -6.51
N TYR A 147 -24.36 14.15 -6.89
CA TYR A 147 -24.30 15.58 -7.20
C TYR A 147 -23.89 15.77 -8.66
N LYS A 148 -24.89 15.84 -9.55
CA LYS A 148 -24.71 16.41 -10.89
C LYS A 148 -24.56 17.91 -10.72
N ASP A 149 -23.32 18.35 -10.64
CA ASP A 149 -22.80 19.59 -11.24
C ASP A 149 -21.34 19.74 -10.79
N LEU A 150 -20.46 19.01 -11.46
CA LEU A 150 -19.22 19.58 -11.99
C LEU A 150 -18.67 18.59 -13.04
N PRO A 151 -18.47 19.01 -14.30
CA PRO A 151 -17.76 18.18 -15.25
C PRO A 151 -16.37 17.86 -14.69
N LEU A 152 -15.96 16.59 -14.78
CA LEU A 152 -14.58 16.13 -14.55
C LEU A 152 -13.64 16.70 -15.62
N LEU A 153 -13.54 18.02 -15.69
CA LEU A 153 -12.52 18.78 -16.42
C LEU A 153 -11.55 19.49 -15.45
N GLY A 154 -11.61 19.18 -14.15
CA GLY A 154 -10.75 19.77 -13.14
C GLY A 154 -10.01 18.73 -12.32
N ASN A 155 -8.71 18.90 -12.16
CA ASN A 155 -7.94 18.23 -11.12
C ASN A 155 -8.60 18.54 -9.76
N VAL A 156 -9.17 17.56 -9.08
CA VAL A 156 -9.61 17.73 -7.69
C VAL A 156 -8.33 17.89 -6.86
N ALA A 157 -8.05 19.14 -6.47
CA ALA A 157 -6.86 19.48 -5.71
C ALA A 157 -7.29 19.91 -4.30
N ALA A 158 -6.84 19.17 -3.29
CA ALA A 158 -6.93 19.60 -1.90
C ALA A 158 -5.81 20.62 -1.64
N VAL A 159 -6.06 21.88 -1.96
CA VAL A 159 -5.11 22.99 -1.78
C VAL A 159 -5.66 24.01 -0.79
N THR A 160 -4.78 24.58 0.04
CA THR A 160 -5.14 25.61 1.04
C THR A 160 -5.39 26.98 0.42
N SER A 161 -4.94 27.19 -0.81
CA SER A 161 -5.11 28.39 -1.65
C SER A 161 -5.00 27.97 -3.11
N MET A 162 -5.90 28.47 -3.96
CA MET A 162 -5.87 28.14 -5.39
C MET A 162 -4.60 28.70 -6.06
N PRO A 163 -4.02 27.99 -7.05
CA PRO A 163 -2.91 28.53 -7.84
C PRO A 163 -3.38 29.72 -8.67
N VAL A 164 -2.62 30.81 -8.64
CA VAL A 164 -2.96 32.07 -9.32
C VAL A 164 -2.10 32.20 -10.56
N HIS A 165 -2.73 32.29 -11.73
CA HIS A 165 -2.05 32.56 -12.99
C HIS A 165 -2.53 33.91 -13.55
N ILE A 166 -2.18 35.00 -12.87
CA ILE A 166 -2.44 36.36 -13.34
C ILE A 166 -1.10 36.94 -13.85
N PRO A 167 -0.97 37.25 -15.15
CA PRO A 167 0.20 37.95 -15.66
C PRO A 167 0.35 39.30 -14.94
N GLY A 168 1.46 39.51 -14.23
CA GLY A 168 1.80 40.82 -13.63
C GLY A 168 1.57 40.98 -12.12
N THR A 169 1.04 40.00 -11.39
CA THR A 169 0.96 40.06 -9.91
C THR A 169 2.04 39.19 -9.25
N ASN A 170 3.17 39.80 -8.87
CA ASN A 170 4.33 39.07 -8.32
C ASN A 170 4.43 39.04 -6.78
N LYS A 171 3.41 39.45 -6.03
CA LYS A 171 3.49 39.48 -4.56
C LYS A 171 2.61 38.41 -3.93
N ILE A 172 3.25 37.28 -3.58
CA ILE A 172 2.67 36.22 -2.75
C ILE A 172 3.18 36.45 -1.33
N GLN A 173 2.31 36.84 -0.39
CA GLN A 173 2.69 36.99 1.02
C GLN A 173 2.40 35.69 1.78
N ARG A 174 3.43 35.11 2.38
CA ARG A 174 3.31 33.91 3.22
C ARG A 174 2.69 34.29 4.56
N CYS A 175 1.53 33.74 4.89
CA CYS A 175 1.00 33.87 6.25
C CYS A 175 1.85 33.05 7.22
N PRO A 176 2.46 33.64 8.28
CA PRO A 176 3.36 32.90 9.16
C PRO A 176 2.66 31.82 10.00
N ARG A 177 1.35 31.94 10.23
CA ARG A 177 0.56 31.03 11.08
C ARG A 177 -0.26 29.99 10.32
N GLN A 178 -0.42 30.13 9.01
CA GLN A 178 -1.21 29.21 8.18
C GLN A 178 -0.42 28.96 6.89
N ARG A 179 -0.37 27.72 6.41
CA ARG A 179 0.20 27.38 5.09
C ARG A 179 -0.71 27.90 3.96
N GLN A 180 -1.08 29.17 4.04
CA GLN A 180 -1.96 29.90 3.14
C GLN A 180 -1.19 31.10 2.58
N TRP A 181 -1.64 31.54 1.41
CA TRP A 181 -1.12 32.70 0.72
C TRP A 181 -2.25 33.69 0.53
N SER A 182 -1.95 34.97 0.74
CA SER A 182 -2.87 36.07 0.42
C SER A 182 -2.41 36.77 -0.85
N LEU A 183 -3.37 37.09 -1.71
CA LEU A 183 -3.14 37.95 -2.89
C LEU A 183 -3.41 39.40 -2.51
N PHE A 184 -2.50 40.28 -2.92
CA PHE A 184 -2.69 41.72 -2.88
C PHE A 184 -2.63 42.26 -4.31
N SER A 185 -3.63 43.03 -4.71
CA SER A 185 -3.58 43.80 -5.95
C SER A 185 -2.47 44.85 -5.83
N ALA A 186 -1.57 44.91 -6.82
CA ALA A 186 -0.65 46.02 -6.92
C ALA A 186 -1.45 47.27 -7.35
N GLU A 187 -1.61 48.25 -6.46
CA GLU A 187 -2.09 49.56 -6.89
C GLU A 187 -1.06 50.16 -7.85
N ILE A 188 -1.50 50.52 -9.05
CA ILE A 188 -0.69 51.28 -10.00
C ILE A 188 -0.52 52.67 -9.38
N GLY A 189 0.66 52.96 -8.86
CA GLY A 189 1.01 54.31 -8.40
C GLY A 189 0.94 55.27 -9.58
N VAL A 190 -0.12 56.07 -9.65
CA VAL A 190 -0.18 57.23 -10.54
C VAL A 190 0.78 58.28 -9.97
N SER A 191 1.99 58.34 -10.51
CA SER A 191 2.90 59.46 -10.34
C SER A 191 2.26 60.70 -10.97
N ARG A 192 1.66 61.57 -10.14
CA ARG A 192 1.33 62.94 -10.57
C ARG A 192 2.64 63.69 -10.78
N GLY A 193 3.00 63.86 -12.06
CA GLY A 193 4.04 64.76 -12.50
C GLY A 193 3.70 66.21 -12.13
N SER A 194 4.75 66.94 -11.79
CA SER A 194 4.87 68.37 -11.51
C SER A 194 4.13 69.28 -12.49
N ASP A 195 3.37 70.25 -11.97
CA ASP A 195 2.88 71.44 -12.68
C ASP A 195 3.62 72.68 -12.14
N PRO A 196 4.49 73.33 -12.94
CA PRO A 196 5.06 74.62 -12.60
C PRO A 196 4.26 75.72 -13.31
N ARG A 197 3.29 76.34 -12.62
CA ARG A 197 2.80 77.71 -12.85
C ARG A 197 1.67 78.07 -11.88
N ILE A 198 2.03 78.47 -10.66
CA ILE A 198 1.33 79.53 -9.92
C ILE A 198 2.40 80.37 -9.22
N ALA A 199 2.47 81.65 -9.61
CA ALA A 199 3.22 82.72 -8.95
C ALA A 199 2.40 83.28 -7.78
#